data_AF-A0ABD3D6J6-F1
#
_entry.id   AF-A0ABD3D6J6-F1
#
_cell.length_a   1.000
_cell.length_b   1.000
_cell.length_c   1.000
_cell.angle_alpha   90.00
_cell.angle_beta   90.00
_cell.angle_gamma   90.00
#
_symmetry.space_group_name_H-M   'P 1'
#
loop_
_entity.id
_entity.type
_entity.pdbx_description
1 polymer ?
#
loop_
_entity_poly.entity_id
_entity_poly.type
_entity_poly.pdbx_seq_one_letter_code
_entity_poly.pdbx_strand_id
1 'polypeptide(L)'
;MHKHCFEAVNNSLQDIMEDVCVSNKDKPFAGKTVVFGGDFRQILPVVPKGTRQNIVNATINSSYLWKHCTVLRLTKNTRLKSLDDIQERAKLKEFSEWIASIGDGRVGTENEKGSASIEIPEDMLIKYFGDPIAAIVEDTYPMFRDSVDDPMFLRDRAILSPTLANLMGL
;
A
#
# COMPACT_ATOMS: atom_id res chain seq x y z
N MET A 1 5.92 -5.66 6.51
CA MET A 1 6.96 -6.72 6.56
C MET A 1 7.80 -6.54 7.83
N HIS A 2 8.00 -7.60 8.61
CA HIS A 2 8.64 -7.55 9.94
C HIS A 2 10.16 -7.35 9.82
N LYS A 3 10.77 -6.52 10.68
CA LYS A 3 12.20 -6.20 10.61
C LYS A 3 13.12 -7.42 10.71
N HIS A 4 12.72 -8.39 11.53
CA HIS A 4 13.45 -9.65 11.71
C HIS A 4 13.63 -10.44 10.42
N CYS A 5 12.73 -10.32 9.44
CA CYS A 5 12.94 -10.96 8.13
C CYS A 5 14.21 -10.42 7.45
N PHE A 6 14.43 -9.10 7.51
CA PHE A 6 15.58 -8.45 6.91
C PHE A 6 16.86 -8.67 7.72
N GLU A 7 16.75 -8.64 9.05
CA GLU A 7 17.85 -8.94 9.98
C GLU A 7 18.33 -10.39 9.82
N ALA A 8 17.40 -11.34 9.68
CA ALA A 8 17.73 -12.74 9.42
C ALA A 8 18.46 -12.92 8.08
N VAL A 9 18.01 -12.27 7.01
CA VAL A 9 18.70 -12.29 5.71
C VAL A 9 20.08 -11.65 5.81
N ASN A 10 20.20 -10.52 6.50
CA ASN A 10 21.49 -9.87 6.75
C ASN A 10 22.47 -10.83 7.44
N ASN A 11 22.05 -11.43 8.56
CA ASN A 11 22.90 -12.30 9.36
C ASN A 11 23.28 -13.56 8.57
N SER A 12 22.31 -14.16 7.87
CA SER A 12 22.56 -15.33 7.01
C SER A 12 23.61 -15.03 5.93
N LEU A 13 23.54 -13.86 5.29
CA LEU A 13 24.55 -13.46 4.30
C LEU A 13 25.91 -13.19 4.94
N GLN A 14 25.95 -12.57 6.12
CA GLN A 14 27.19 -12.32 6.86
C GLN A 14 27.87 -13.64 7.25
N ASP A 15 27.12 -14.60 7.77
CA ASP A 15 27.61 -15.91 8.18
C ASP A 15 28.18 -16.68 6.97
N ILE A 16 27.43 -16.74 5.85
CA ILE A 16 27.87 -17.45 4.64
C ILE A 16 29.11 -16.80 4.01
N MET A 17 29.22 -15.47 4.06
CA MET A 17 30.27 -14.72 3.35
C MET A 17 31.50 -14.43 4.23
N GLU A 18 31.45 -14.73 5.52
CA GLU A 18 32.59 -14.62 6.44
C GLU A 18 33.73 -15.54 5.99
N ASP A 19 33.42 -16.75 5.54
CA ASP A 19 34.39 -17.73 5.02
C ASP A 19 35.13 -17.23 3.77
N VAL A 20 34.49 -16.36 2.97
CA VAL A 20 35.11 -15.74 1.79
C VAL A 20 36.02 -14.59 2.18
N CYS A 21 35.59 -13.76 3.13
CA CYS A 21 36.40 -12.68 3.68
C CYS A 21 35.86 -12.27 5.06
N VAL A 22 36.72 -12.34 6.07
CA VAL A 22 36.38 -12.00 7.47
C VAL A 22 35.75 -10.61 7.59
N SER A 23 36.19 -9.64 6.77
CA SER A 23 35.63 -8.27 6.77
C SER A 23 34.16 -8.17 6.33
N ASN A 24 33.57 -9.23 5.77
CA ASN A 24 32.17 -9.24 5.36
C ASN A 24 31.20 -9.36 6.54
N LYS A 25 31.65 -9.92 7.66
CA LYS A 25 30.83 -10.07 8.88
C LYS A 25 30.31 -8.73 9.40
N ASP A 26 31.11 -7.68 9.28
CA ASP A 26 30.77 -6.35 9.79
C ASP A 26 30.04 -5.47 8.76
N LYS A 27 29.89 -5.93 7.52
CA LYS A 27 29.23 -5.18 6.44
C LYS A 27 27.76 -5.58 6.36
N PRO A 28 26.82 -4.61 6.28
CA PRO A 28 25.42 -4.91 6.00
C PRO A 28 25.29 -5.80 4.75
N PHE A 29 24.48 -6.85 4.85
CA PHE A 29 24.26 -7.87 3.81
C PHE A 29 25.57 -8.40 3.20
N ALA A 30 26.62 -8.56 4.01
CA ALA A 30 27.95 -8.98 3.56
C ALA A 30 28.54 -8.11 2.42
N GLY A 31 28.20 -6.82 2.40
CA GLY A 31 28.63 -5.88 1.36
C GLY A 31 27.88 -5.99 0.04
N LYS A 32 26.77 -6.73 -0.02
CA LYS A 32 25.89 -6.78 -1.20
C LYS A 32 25.02 -5.54 -1.27
N THR A 33 24.84 -5.03 -2.48
CA THR A 33 23.83 -4.01 -2.76
C THR A 33 22.45 -4.66 -2.72
N VAL A 34 21.60 -4.20 -1.79
CA VAL A 34 20.22 -4.67 -1.63
C VAL A 34 19.27 -3.54 -1.93
N VAL A 35 18.23 -3.82 -2.72
CA VAL A 35 17.16 -2.86 -3.03
C VAL A 35 15.87 -3.38 -2.42
N PHE A 36 15.30 -2.60 -1.51
CA PHE A 36 13.95 -2.85 -1.00
C PHE A 36 12.93 -2.17 -1.91
N GLY A 37 11.92 -2.93 -2.32
CA GLY A 37 10.78 -2.41 -3.08
C GLY A 37 9.51 -2.54 -2.25
N GLY A 38 8.63 -1.54 -2.33
CA GLY A 38 7.32 -1.56 -1.68
C GLY A 38 6.77 -0.17 -1.43
N ASP A 39 5.48 -0.12 -1.07
CA ASP A 39 4.85 1.10 -0.58
C ASP A 39 4.69 1.00 0.95
N PHE A 40 5.55 1.70 1.68
CA PHE A 40 5.54 1.72 3.14
C PHE A 40 4.29 2.38 3.74
N ARG A 41 3.43 2.99 2.90
CA ARG A 41 2.16 3.61 3.31
C ARG A 41 0.99 2.62 3.30
N GLN A 42 1.18 1.39 2.81
CA GLN A 42 0.08 0.41 2.68
C GLN A 42 -0.31 -0.22 4.02
N ILE A 43 0.53 -1.08 4.60
CA ILE A 43 0.18 -1.82 5.83
C ILE A 43 1.43 -2.02 6.70
N LEU A 44 1.33 -1.63 7.96
CA LEU A 44 2.35 -1.91 8.98
C LEU A 44 2.46 -3.42 9.25
N PRO A 45 3.58 -3.92 9.79
CA PRO A 45 3.70 -5.32 10.17
C PRO A 45 2.60 -5.72 11.16
N VAL A 46 1.93 -6.84 10.88
CA VAL A 46 0.93 -7.40 11.81
C VAL A 46 1.66 -8.06 12.97
N VAL A 47 1.41 -7.58 14.18
CA VAL A 47 1.88 -8.20 15.43
C VAL A 47 0.65 -8.71 16.20
N PRO A 48 0.35 -10.02 16.19
CA PRO A 48 -0.82 -10.56 16.86
C PRO A 48 -0.83 -10.19 18.35
N LYS A 49 -1.94 -9.62 18.83
CA LYS A 49 -2.08 -9.13 20.22
C LYS A 49 -1.04 -8.07 20.63
N GLY A 50 -0.32 -7.50 19.67
CA GLY A 50 0.70 -6.47 19.91
C GLY A 50 0.09 -5.10 20.12
N THR A 51 0.75 -4.28 20.92
CA THR A 51 0.43 -2.86 21.07
C THR A 51 0.89 -2.06 19.84
N ARG A 52 0.45 -0.81 19.73
CA ARG A 52 0.97 0.13 18.71
C ARG A 52 2.50 0.25 18.77
N GLN A 53 3.07 0.28 19.97
CA GLN A 53 4.52 0.29 20.16
C GLN A 53 5.18 -0.98 19.61
N ASN A 54 4.56 -2.16 19.81
CA ASN A 54 5.08 -3.40 19.24
C ASN A 54 5.05 -3.38 17.71
N ILE A 55 3.98 -2.86 17.12
CA ILE A 55 3.84 -2.72 15.66
C ILE A 55 4.93 -1.80 15.11
N VAL A 56 5.12 -0.63 15.71
CA VAL A 56 6.19 0.31 15.31
C VAL A 56 7.56 -0.36 15.45
N ASN A 57 7.85 -0.99 16.59
CA ASN A 57 9.12 -1.67 16.82
C ASN A 57 9.38 -2.85 15.87
N ALA A 58 8.33 -3.42 15.27
CA ALA A 58 8.43 -4.48 14.27
C ALA A 58 8.73 -3.95 12.86
N THR A 59 8.60 -2.64 12.60
CA THR A 59 8.88 -2.05 11.28
C THR A 59 10.37 -1.98 10.98
N ILE A 60 10.70 -2.00 9.68
CA ILE A 60 12.09 -1.94 9.21
C ILE A 60 12.81 -0.66 9.64
N ASN A 61 12.09 0.45 9.81
CA ASN A 61 12.67 1.71 10.27
C ASN A 61 13.23 1.64 11.71
N SER A 62 12.78 0.63 12.48
CA SER A 62 13.21 0.35 13.85
C SER A 62 14.28 -0.73 13.92
N SER A 63 14.84 -1.13 12.76
CA SER A 63 15.99 -2.03 12.68
C SER A 63 17.30 -1.25 12.71
N TYR A 64 18.36 -1.88 13.23
CA TYR A 64 19.71 -1.33 13.13
C TYR A 64 20.18 -1.18 11.67
N LEU A 65 19.57 -1.91 10.73
CA LEU A 65 19.87 -1.84 9.29
C LEU A 65 19.40 -0.52 8.66
N TRP A 66 18.40 0.15 9.25
CA TRP A 66 17.81 1.35 8.67
C TRP A 66 18.81 2.49 8.48
N LYS A 67 19.79 2.62 9.38
CA LYS A 67 20.86 3.62 9.30
C LYS A 67 21.76 3.49 8.05
N HIS A 68 21.74 2.33 7.40
CA HIS A 68 22.48 2.05 6.18
C HIS A 68 21.61 2.17 4.92
N CYS A 69 20.31 2.47 5.06
CA CYS A 69 19.38 2.54 3.95
C CYS A 69 19.34 3.96 3.37
N THR A 70 19.40 4.06 2.04
CA THR A 70 19.09 5.30 1.31
C THR A 70 17.67 5.23 0.79
N VAL A 71 16.84 6.21 1.16
CA VAL A 71 15.43 6.25 0.71
C VAL A 71 15.34 6.86 -0.68
N LEU A 72 14.86 6.08 -1.65
CA LEU A 72 14.56 6.53 -3.00
C LEU A 72 13.04 6.55 -3.20
N ARG A 73 12.49 7.69 -3.62
CA ARG A 73 11.05 7.89 -3.79
C ARG A 73 10.69 8.00 -5.26
N LEU A 74 9.85 7.09 -5.75
CA LEU A 74 9.21 7.22 -7.05
C LEU A 74 8.07 8.24 -6.94
N THR A 75 8.23 9.40 -7.58
CA THR A 75 7.25 10.51 -7.52
C THR A 75 6.35 10.60 -8.76
N LYS A 76 6.74 9.95 -9.86
CA LYS A 76 6.00 10.00 -11.11
C LYS A 76 5.01 8.86 -11.20
N ASN A 77 3.71 9.15 -11.03
CA ASN A 77 2.66 8.18 -11.26
C ASN A 77 2.46 7.96 -12.78
N THR A 78 2.89 6.81 -13.28
CA THR A 78 2.78 6.45 -14.70
C THR A 78 1.38 6.02 -15.11
N ARG A 79 0.49 5.68 -14.16
CA ARG A 79 -0.92 5.34 -14.45
C ARG A 79 -1.69 6.52 -15.04
N LEU A 80 -1.23 7.75 -14.79
CA LEU A 80 -1.82 8.99 -15.32
C LEU A 80 -1.53 9.21 -16.81
N LYS A 81 -0.67 8.41 -17.45
CA LYS A 81 -0.20 8.64 -18.83
C LYS A 81 -1.11 8.06 -19.91
N SER A 82 -2.06 7.20 -19.59
CA SER A 82 -2.83 6.43 -20.57
C SER A 82 -4.15 7.06 -21.02
N LEU A 83 -4.49 8.25 -20.53
CA LEU A 83 -5.75 8.92 -20.86
C LEU A 83 -5.49 9.91 -21.99
N ASP A 84 -6.31 10.00 -23.05
CA ASP A 84 -6.14 11.05 -24.08
C ASP A 84 -6.85 12.36 -23.70
N ASP A 85 -7.81 12.30 -22.79
CA ASP A 85 -8.57 13.46 -22.33
C ASP A 85 -7.86 14.26 -21.22
N ILE A 86 -7.82 15.58 -21.39
CA ILE A 86 -7.15 16.52 -20.48
C ILE A 86 -7.94 16.66 -19.17
N GLN A 87 -9.27 16.61 -19.22
CA GLN A 87 -10.11 16.79 -18.03
C GLN A 87 -10.03 15.56 -17.11
N GLU A 88 -10.15 14.36 -17.67
CA GLU A 88 -9.98 13.11 -16.91
C GLU A 88 -8.57 12.97 -16.33
N ARG A 89 -7.53 13.42 -17.05
CA ARG A 89 -6.16 13.49 -16.50
C ARG A 89 -6.06 14.41 -15.28
N ALA A 90 -6.75 15.55 -15.29
CA ALA A 90 -6.72 16.50 -14.19
C ALA A 90 -7.39 15.93 -12.93
N LYS A 91 -8.59 15.34 -13.06
CA LYS A 91 -9.29 14.67 -11.95
C LYS A 91 -8.47 13.52 -11.38
N LEU A 92 -7.91 12.67 -12.24
CA LEU A 92 -7.12 11.52 -11.80
C LEU A 92 -5.83 11.96 -11.09
N LYS A 93 -5.23 13.08 -11.52
CA LYS A 93 -4.09 13.68 -10.84
C LYS A 93 -4.47 14.18 -9.43
N GLU A 94 -5.57 14.93 -9.31
CA GLU A 94 -6.08 15.42 -8.03
C GLU A 94 -6.37 14.25 -7.07
N PHE A 95 -7.07 13.22 -7.54
CA PHE A 95 -7.30 11.99 -6.77
C PHE A 95 -6.00 11.32 -6.33
N SER A 96 -5.03 11.19 -7.25
CA SER A 96 -3.73 10.58 -6.93
C SER A 96 -2.94 11.38 -5.90
N GLU A 97 -3.05 12.72 -5.91
CA GLU A 97 -2.40 13.61 -4.94
C GLU A 97 -3.09 13.55 -3.58
N TRP A 98 -4.42 13.46 -3.55
CA TRP A 98 -5.20 13.26 -2.32
C TRP A 98 -4.86 11.92 -1.65
N ILE A 99 -4.89 10.79 -2.37
CA ILE A 99 -4.49 9.47 -1.85
C ILE A 99 -3.05 9.48 -1.33
N ALA A 100 -2.13 10.12 -2.07
CA ALA A 100 -0.74 10.24 -1.62
C ALA A 100 -0.62 11.04 -0.30
N SER A 101 -1.43 12.09 -0.16
CA SER A 101 -1.43 12.95 1.03
C SER A 101 -2.01 12.24 2.26
N ILE A 102 -2.99 11.34 2.07
CA ILE A 102 -3.47 10.42 3.11
C ILE A 102 -2.34 9.49 3.56
N GLY A 103 -1.66 8.82 2.62
CA GLY A 103 -0.57 7.90 2.94
C GLY A 103 0.63 8.57 3.62
N ASP A 104 0.86 9.86 3.32
CA ASP A 104 1.89 10.68 3.96
C ASP A 104 1.45 11.26 5.32
N GLY A 105 0.20 11.04 5.74
CA GLY A 105 -0.35 11.58 6.99
C GLY A 105 -0.53 13.11 7.00
N ARG A 106 -0.64 13.75 5.82
CA ARG A 106 -0.86 15.20 5.69
C ARG A 106 -2.34 15.59 5.66
N VAL A 107 -3.22 14.61 5.59
CA VAL A 107 -4.67 14.80 5.52
C VAL A 107 -5.30 14.17 6.75
N GLY A 108 -6.24 14.91 7.32
CA GLY A 108 -7.04 14.50 8.46
C GLY A 108 -6.66 15.23 9.74
N THR A 109 -7.64 15.39 10.62
CA THR A 109 -7.46 16.01 11.93
C THR A 109 -7.07 14.95 12.96
N GLU A 110 -5.99 15.20 13.70
CA GLU A 110 -5.65 14.38 14.86
C GLU A 110 -6.76 14.50 15.90
N ASN A 111 -7.31 13.36 16.31
CA ASN A 111 -8.22 13.30 17.44
C ASN A 111 -7.50 12.73 18.67
N GLU A 112 -8.03 13.00 19.86
CA GLU A 112 -7.42 12.66 21.16
C GLU A 112 -7.11 11.15 21.34
N LYS A 113 -7.67 10.29 20.48
CA LYS A 113 -7.48 8.83 20.49
C LYS A 113 -6.36 8.34 19.56
N GLY A 114 -5.62 9.25 18.91
CA GLY A 114 -4.54 8.91 17.99
C GLY A 114 -5.02 8.31 16.66
N SER A 115 -6.24 8.67 16.25
CA SER A 115 -6.76 8.39 14.91
C SER A 115 -6.88 9.68 14.10
N ALA A 116 -6.85 9.57 12.77
CA ALA A 116 -7.06 10.71 11.88
C ALA A 116 -8.47 10.59 11.28
N SER A 117 -9.26 11.66 11.36
CA SER A 117 -10.51 11.75 10.60
C SER A 117 -10.22 12.35 9.25
N ILE A 118 -10.52 11.62 8.18
CA ILE A 118 -10.30 12.06 6.79
C ILE A 118 -11.65 12.39 6.17
N GLU A 119 -11.74 13.55 5.53
CA GLU A 119 -12.91 13.94 4.75
C GLU A 119 -12.79 13.35 3.34
N ILE A 120 -13.84 12.67 2.89
CA ILE A 120 -13.93 12.11 1.55
C ILE A 120 -14.45 13.21 0.60
N PRO A 121 -13.77 13.46 -0.54
CA PRO A 121 -14.21 14.45 -1.53
C PRO A 121 -15.66 14.26 -1.98
N GLU A 122 -16.39 15.37 -2.15
CA GLU A 122 -17.82 15.35 -2.49
C GLU A 122 -18.14 14.62 -3.79
N ASP A 123 -17.24 14.65 -4.76
CA ASP A 123 -17.36 13.99 -6.06
C ASP A 123 -17.26 12.46 -5.97
N MET A 124 -16.77 11.94 -4.84
CA MET A 124 -16.72 10.50 -4.54
C MET A 124 -17.90 10.03 -3.69
N LEU A 125 -18.74 10.95 -3.23
CA LEU A 125 -19.88 10.62 -2.37
C LEU A 125 -21.10 10.28 -3.21
N ILE A 126 -21.66 9.10 -2.98
CA ILE A 126 -22.99 8.76 -3.45
C ILE A 126 -24.01 9.51 -2.57
N LYS A 127 -24.59 10.59 -3.11
CA LYS A 127 -25.57 11.43 -2.41
C LYS A 127 -26.90 10.67 -2.32
N TYR A 128 -27.33 10.32 -1.11
CA TYR A 128 -28.36 9.30 -0.94
C TYR A 128 -29.42 9.57 0.16
N PHE A 129 -30.64 9.02 -0.02
CA PHE A 129 -31.82 9.28 0.82
C PHE A 129 -32.68 8.02 1.22
N GLY A 130 -32.16 6.78 1.20
CA GLY A 130 -32.94 5.53 1.46
C GLY A 130 -32.15 4.28 1.98
N ASP A 131 -32.20 3.13 1.27
CA ASP A 131 -31.28 1.95 1.32
C ASP A 131 -29.87 2.13 0.66
N PRO A 132 -28.79 2.22 1.46
CA PRO A 132 -27.42 2.46 0.97
C PRO A 132 -26.85 1.36 0.07
N ILE A 133 -27.28 0.10 0.24
CA ILE A 133 -26.76 -1.01 -0.57
C ILE A 133 -27.29 -0.88 -2.00
N ALA A 134 -28.59 -0.63 -2.15
CA ALA A 134 -29.19 -0.39 -3.45
C ALA A 134 -28.54 0.81 -4.16
N ALA A 135 -28.25 1.89 -3.43
CA ALA A 135 -27.57 3.07 -3.96
C ALA A 135 -26.19 2.75 -4.56
N ILE A 136 -25.37 1.98 -3.84
CA ILE A 136 -24.04 1.56 -4.31
C ILE A 136 -24.17 0.70 -5.57
N VAL A 137 -25.13 -0.24 -5.59
CA VAL A 137 -25.36 -1.13 -6.74
C VAL A 137 -25.80 -0.34 -7.96
N GLU A 138 -26.73 0.60 -7.82
CA GLU A 138 -27.24 1.41 -8.94
C GLU A 138 -26.19 2.39 -9.48
N ASP A 139 -25.39 3.00 -8.61
CA ASP A 139 -24.29 3.89 -9.00
C ASP A 139 -23.15 3.12 -9.70
N THR A 140 -22.76 1.96 -9.15
CA THR A 140 -21.66 1.14 -9.68
C THR A 140 -22.08 0.35 -10.93
N TYR A 141 -23.34 -0.08 -11.01
CA TYR A 141 -23.91 -0.89 -12.08
C TYR A 141 -25.26 -0.31 -12.56
N PRO A 142 -25.25 0.85 -13.22
CA PRO A 142 -26.46 1.44 -13.76
C PRO A 142 -27.08 0.48 -14.78
N MET A 143 -28.39 0.25 -14.67
CA MET A 143 -29.14 -0.69 -15.52
C MET A 143 -28.60 -2.13 -15.51
N PHE A 144 -28.03 -2.59 -14.38
CA PHE A 144 -27.47 -3.95 -14.25
C PHE A 144 -28.39 -5.05 -14.79
N ARG A 145 -29.70 -4.96 -14.49
CA ARG A 145 -30.69 -5.96 -14.91
C ARG A 145 -30.82 -6.09 -16.43
N ASP A 146 -30.62 -4.99 -17.16
CA ASP A 146 -30.80 -4.95 -18.62
C ASP A 146 -29.50 -5.28 -19.35
N SER A 147 -28.35 -5.23 -18.67
CA SER A 147 -27.01 -5.41 -19.26
C SER A 147 -26.22 -6.58 -18.67
N VAL A 148 -26.85 -7.41 -17.84
CA VAL A 148 -26.18 -8.54 -17.16
C VAL A 148 -25.62 -9.57 -18.14
N ASP A 149 -26.23 -9.71 -19.31
CA ASP A 149 -25.79 -10.65 -20.35
C ASP A 149 -24.78 -10.04 -21.33
N ASP A 150 -24.45 -8.75 -21.21
CA ASP A 150 -23.45 -8.09 -22.05
C ASP A 150 -22.03 -8.27 -21.46
N PRO A 151 -21.15 -9.08 -22.09
CA PRO A 151 -19.79 -9.30 -21.60
C PRO A 151 -18.95 -8.02 -21.60
N MET A 152 -19.23 -7.06 -22.50
CA MET A 152 -18.51 -5.78 -22.56
C MET A 152 -18.90 -4.88 -21.40
N PHE A 153 -20.18 -4.84 -21.03
CA PHE A 153 -20.67 -4.14 -19.84
C PHE A 153 -20.03 -4.67 -18.55
N LEU A 154 -19.90 -6.00 -18.42
CA LEU A 154 -19.30 -6.62 -17.24
C LEU A 154 -17.78 -6.44 -17.17
N ARG A 155 -17.08 -6.47 -18.31
CA ARG A 155 -15.60 -6.40 -18.36
C ARG A 155 -15.07 -5.14 -17.68
N ASP A 156 -15.66 -3.99 -17.99
CA ASP A 156 -15.16 -2.70 -17.51
C ASP A 156 -15.61 -2.40 -16.06
N ARG A 157 -16.45 -3.26 -15.47
CA ARG A 157 -17.04 -3.12 -14.12
C ARG A 157 -16.78 -4.34 -13.21
N ALA A 158 -15.95 -5.27 -13.65
CA ALA A 158 -15.60 -6.47 -12.89
C ALA A 158 -14.60 -6.11 -11.77
N ILE A 159 -14.99 -6.36 -10.52
CA ILE A 159 -14.09 -6.28 -9.38
C ILE A 159 -13.46 -7.66 -9.18
N LEU A 160 -12.18 -7.79 -9.52
CA LEU A 160 -11.42 -9.01 -9.25
C LEU A 160 -10.97 -9.00 -7.79
N SER A 161 -11.51 -9.92 -6.99
CA SER A 161 -11.07 -10.17 -5.62
C SER A 161 -10.40 -11.55 -5.53
N PRO A 162 -9.16 -11.65 -5.02
CA PRO A 162 -8.54 -12.94 -4.78
C PRO A 162 -9.30 -13.68 -3.68
N THR A 163 -9.74 -14.91 -3.96
CA THR A 163 -10.30 -15.79 -2.94
C THR A 163 -9.20 -16.28 -1.99
N LEU A 164 -9.47 -16.24 -0.68
CA LEU A 164 -8.53 -16.54 0.41
C LEU A 164 -7.92 -17.96 0.37
N ALA A 165 -8.34 -18.83 -0.55
CA ALA A 165 -7.81 -20.18 -0.70
C ALA A 165 -6.30 -20.21 -1.03
N ASN A 166 -5.73 -19.13 -1.58
CA ASN A 166 -4.33 -19.08 -2.00
C ASN A 166 -3.37 -18.38 -1.01
N LEU A 167 -3.80 -18.04 0.21
CA LEU A 167 -2.97 -17.35 1.22
C LEU A 167 -2.40 -18.25 2.33
N MET A 168 -2.63 -19.57 2.29
CA MET A 168 -2.03 -20.55 3.23
C MET A 168 -0.73 -21.20 2.72
N GLY A 169 0.03 -20.50 1.88
CA GLY A 169 1.26 -21.05 1.30
C GLY A 169 2.33 -20.00 1.06
N LEU A 170 2.73 -19.25 2.09
CA LEU A 170 4.03 -18.60 2.23
C LEU A 170 4.36 -18.41 3.72
#